data_AF-A0A939EW82-F1
#
_entry.id   AF-A0A939EW82-F1
#
_cell.length_a   1.000
_cell.length_b   1.000
_cell.length_c   1.000
_cell.angle_alpha   90.00
_cell.angle_beta   90.00
_cell.angle_gamma   90.00
#
_symmetry.space_group_name_H-M   'P 1'
#
loop_
_entity.id
_entity.type
_entity.pdbx_description
1 polymer ?
#
loop_
_entity_poly.entity_id
_entity_poly.type
_entity_poly.pdbx_seq_one_letter_code
_entity_poly.pdbx_strand_id
1 'polypeptide(L)'
;MTRITNEMRESITNNATHKSFADQNDGIKQEENDLALELYKSIFTPDELKLANKLDKRWFHQDDCLRFNCGGYDLTLCVKIGVPVPYNKGYCSRLGNITGELAEKAQAFANKKNDIRDEQNKAYRAIKSLLYSVNTIKQLKSVWPEGAEFYAMYDEASAKSKGGVPAVQIDEINKLLGLGGTE
;
A
#
# COMPACT_ATOMS: atom_id res chain seq x y z
N MET A 1 25.01 -23.15 -8.37
CA MET A 1 23.76 -22.77 -9.09
C MET A 1 22.64 -22.71 -8.07
N THR A 2 22.33 -21.51 -7.57
CA THR A 2 21.28 -21.31 -6.57
C THR A 2 19.91 -21.54 -7.20
N ARG A 3 19.21 -22.57 -6.69
CA ARG A 3 17.81 -22.85 -7.03
C ARG A 3 16.92 -21.85 -6.30
N ILE A 4 15.95 -21.30 -7.00
CA ILE A 4 14.98 -20.36 -6.40
C ILE A 4 13.96 -21.16 -5.59
N THR A 5 13.97 -20.96 -4.27
CA THR A 5 12.94 -21.51 -3.36
C THR A 5 11.69 -20.63 -3.37
N ASN A 6 10.57 -21.14 -2.86
CA ASN A 6 9.34 -20.33 -2.77
C ASN A 6 9.51 -19.14 -1.82
N GLU A 7 10.30 -19.29 -0.76
CA GLU A 7 10.65 -18.19 0.15
C GLU A 7 11.43 -17.09 -0.57
N MET A 8 12.40 -17.45 -1.43
CA MET A 8 13.12 -16.48 -2.26
C MET A 8 12.16 -15.76 -3.22
N ARG A 9 11.22 -16.48 -3.86
CA ARG A 9 10.23 -15.85 -4.75
C ARG A 9 9.40 -14.82 -4.00
N GLU A 10 8.90 -15.19 -2.83
CA GLU A 10 8.07 -14.32 -2.01
C GLU A 10 8.84 -13.11 -1.51
N SER A 11 10.10 -13.30 -1.06
CA SER A 11 10.96 -12.20 -0.62
C SER A 11 11.28 -11.22 -1.76
N ILE A 12 11.69 -11.72 -2.93
CA ILE A 12 11.97 -10.89 -4.11
C ILE A 12 10.72 -10.12 -4.53
N THR A 13 9.57 -10.79 -4.59
CA THR A 13 8.30 -10.15 -4.97
C THR A 13 7.94 -9.04 -3.99
N ASN A 14 7.94 -9.33 -2.68
CA ASN A 14 7.59 -8.34 -1.66
C ASN A 14 8.54 -7.14 -1.68
N ASN A 15 9.86 -7.38 -1.77
CA ASN A 15 10.85 -6.30 -1.79
C ASN A 15 10.70 -5.41 -3.02
N ALA A 16 10.53 -6.01 -4.21
CA ALA A 16 10.34 -5.27 -5.46
C ALA A 16 9.07 -4.42 -5.40
N THR A 17 7.95 -5.02 -5.02
CA THR A 17 6.66 -4.32 -5.00
C THR A 17 6.58 -3.28 -3.88
N HIS A 18 7.20 -3.52 -2.71
CA HIS A 18 7.23 -2.52 -1.64
C HIS A 18 8.10 -1.32 -2.00
N LYS A 19 9.28 -1.56 -2.59
CA LYS A 19 10.19 -0.49 -2.96
C LYS A 19 9.59 0.40 -4.06
N SER A 20 9.05 -0.18 -5.12
CA SER A 20 8.50 0.59 -6.25
C SER A 20 7.26 1.41 -5.89
N PHE A 21 6.49 0.99 -4.89
CA PHE A 21 5.28 1.69 -4.45
C PHE A 21 5.47 2.46 -3.13
N ALA A 22 6.70 2.57 -2.61
CA ALA A 22 6.97 3.19 -1.30
C ALA A 22 6.48 4.64 -1.25
N ASP A 23 6.91 5.46 -2.20
CA ASP A 23 6.58 6.89 -2.24
C ASP A 23 5.08 7.13 -2.42
N GLN A 24 4.42 6.35 -3.29
CA GLN A 24 2.97 6.43 -3.50
C GLN A 24 2.20 6.04 -2.23
N ASN A 25 2.63 4.96 -1.57
CA ASN A 25 2.00 4.49 -0.34
C ASN A 25 2.18 5.49 0.81
N ASP A 26 3.35 6.10 0.95
CA ASP A 26 3.60 7.11 1.99
C ASP A 26 2.84 8.42 1.70
N GLY A 27 2.74 8.81 0.42
CA GLY A 27 1.87 9.91 -0.01
C GLY A 27 0.40 9.65 0.32
N ILE A 28 -0.11 8.45 0.03
CA ILE A 28 -1.48 8.05 0.37
C ILE A 28 -1.72 8.03 1.87
N LYS A 29 -0.78 7.55 2.68
CA LYS A 29 -0.92 7.59 4.16
C LYS A 29 -1.01 9.00 4.70
N GLN A 30 -0.24 9.94 4.13
CA GLN A 30 -0.30 11.34 4.54
C GLN A 30 -1.64 11.97 4.16
N GLU A 31 -2.07 11.77 2.92
CA GLU A 31 -3.36 12.25 2.41
C GLU A 31 -4.53 11.64 3.20
N GLU A 32 -4.46 10.35 3.54
CA GLU A 32 -5.44 9.65 4.38
C GLU A 32 -5.55 10.28 5.76
N ASN A 33 -4.41 10.54 6.41
CA ASN A 33 -4.37 11.17 7.72
C ASN A 33 -5.04 12.54 7.70
N ASP A 34 -4.70 13.37 6.72
CA ASP A 34 -5.20 14.74 6.64
C ASP A 34 -6.70 14.77 6.35
N LEU A 35 -7.16 13.91 5.44
CA LEU A 35 -8.57 13.76 5.12
C LEU A 35 -9.40 13.17 6.28
N ALA A 36 -8.86 12.16 6.97
CA ALA A 36 -9.52 11.56 8.13
C ALA A 36 -9.68 12.59 9.27
N LEU A 37 -8.67 13.44 9.51
CA LEU A 37 -8.76 14.53 10.48
C LEU A 37 -9.75 15.62 10.04
N GLU A 38 -9.83 15.93 8.75
CA GLU A 38 -10.82 16.87 8.20
C GLU A 38 -12.26 16.36 8.41
N LEU A 39 -12.52 15.09 8.06
CA LEU A 39 -13.81 14.44 8.30
C LEU A 39 -14.16 14.39 9.78
N TYR A 40 -13.20 14.03 10.63
CA TYR A 40 -13.38 14.00 12.08
C TYR A 40 -13.76 15.38 12.64
N LYS A 41 -13.07 16.45 12.24
CA LYS A 41 -13.37 17.83 12.66
C LYS A 41 -14.69 18.38 12.10
N SER A 42 -15.23 17.78 11.04
CA SER A 42 -16.56 18.15 10.54
C SER A 42 -17.70 17.60 11.40
N ILE A 43 -17.44 16.54 12.17
CA ILE A 43 -18.42 15.91 13.07
C ILE A 43 -18.38 16.53 14.46
N PHE A 44 -17.17 16.77 14.98
CA PHE A 44 -16.97 17.30 16.32
C PHE A 44 -16.61 18.78 16.29
N THR A 45 -17.32 19.57 17.08
CA THR A 45 -17.07 21.00 17.20
C THR A 45 -15.70 21.29 17.84
N PRO A 46 -15.07 22.44 17.54
CA PRO A 46 -13.81 22.82 18.17
C PRO A 46 -13.86 22.82 19.71
N ASP A 47 -15.01 23.17 20.29
CA ASP A 47 -15.21 23.20 21.74
C ASP A 47 -15.27 21.79 22.35
N GLU A 48 -15.94 20.85 21.69
CA GLU A 48 -15.95 19.44 22.09
C GLU A 48 -14.54 18.84 22.05
N LEU A 49 -13.79 19.12 20.98
CA LEU A 49 -12.40 18.67 20.85
C LEU A 49 -11.50 19.29 21.91
N LYS A 50 -11.69 20.56 22.24
CA LYS A 50 -10.95 21.23 23.31
C LYS A 50 -11.27 20.65 24.68
N LEU A 51 -12.53 20.27 24.92
CA LEU A 51 -12.94 19.61 26.16
C LEU A 51 -12.34 18.20 26.24
N ALA A 52 -12.47 17.40 25.18
CA ALA A 52 -11.96 16.03 25.11
C ALA A 52 -10.45 15.98 25.36
N ASN A 53 -9.68 16.94 24.83
CA ASN A 53 -8.24 17.02 25.04
C ASN A 53 -7.83 17.43 26.47
N LYS A 54 -8.72 18.06 27.25
CA LYS A 54 -8.46 18.39 28.67
C LYS A 54 -8.74 17.22 29.60
N LEU A 55 -9.55 16.26 29.16
CA LEU A 55 -9.93 15.10 29.94
C LEU A 55 -8.83 14.05 29.88
N ASP A 56 -8.74 13.22 30.93
CA ASP A 56 -7.78 12.12 30.97
C ASP A 56 -8.11 11.13 29.84
N LYS A 57 -7.09 10.68 29.11
CA LYS A 57 -7.22 9.76 27.97
C LYS A 57 -7.92 8.44 28.32
N ARG A 58 -8.02 8.06 29.59
CA ARG A 58 -8.77 6.86 30.04
C ARG A 58 -10.29 7.03 29.92
N TRP A 59 -10.79 8.25 29.75
CA TRP A 59 -12.23 8.52 29.60
C TRP A 59 -12.73 8.31 28.18
N PHE A 60 -11.83 8.29 27.19
CA PHE A 60 -12.17 8.12 25.77
C PHE A 60 -11.29 7.06 25.13
N HIS A 61 -11.84 6.33 24.16
CA HIS A 61 -10.98 5.57 23.28
C HIS A 61 -10.16 6.52 22.40
N GLN A 62 -8.90 6.16 22.17
CA GLN A 62 -8.02 6.86 21.23
C GLN A 62 -7.93 5.99 19.98
N ASP A 63 -8.82 6.22 19.03
CA ASP A 63 -8.89 5.41 17.82
C ASP A 63 -8.05 6.07 16.73
N ASP A 64 -7.21 5.28 16.08
CA ASP A 64 -6.47 5.65 14.88
C ASP A 64 -7.19 5.26 13.59
N CYS A 65 -8.28 4.51 13.72
CA CYS A 65 -9.08 3.96 12.62
C CYS A 65 -10.50 4.52 12.72
N LEU A 66 -10.81 5.48 11.84
CA LEU A 66 -12.02 6.29 11.91
C LEU A 66 -13.00 5.86 10.81
N ARG A 67 -14.24 5.57 11.18
CA ARG A 67 -15.28 5.11 10.25
C ARG A 67 -16.34 6.17 10.01
N PHE A 68 -16.64 6.42 8.75
CA PHE A 68 -17.59 7.45 8.30
C PHE A 68 -18.55 6.85 7.27
N ASN A 69 -19.78 7.37 7.22
CA ASN A 69 -20.59 7.25 6.01
C ASN A 69 -20.41 8.54 5.19
N CYS A 70 -19.80 8.44 4.02
CA CYS A 70 -19.61 9.59 3.12
C CYS A 70 -20.52 9.41 1.92
N GLY A 71 -21.67 10.11 1.88
CA GLY A 71 -22.60 10.05 0.75
C GLY A 71 -23.07 8.64 0.39
N GLY A 72 -23.27 7.77 1.39
CA GLY A 72 -23.65 6.36 1.19
C GLY A 72 -22.50 5.36 1.16
N TYR A 73 -21.25 5.82 1.04
CA TYR A 73 -20.06 4.97 1.13
C TYR A 73 -19.64 4.80 2.58
N ASP A 74 -19.50 3.56 3.04
CA ASP A 74 -18.95 3.25 4.35
C ASP A 74 -17.43 3.18 4.26
N LEU A 75 -16.76 4.24 4.71
CA LEU A 75 -15.33 4.45 4.58
C LEU A 75 -14.65 4.33 5.94
N THR A 76 -13.52 3.64 5.96
CA THR A 76 -12.61 3.58 7.10
C THR A 76 -11.29 4.21 6.70
N LEU A 77 -10.88 5.25 7.43
CA LEU A 77 -9.66 6.00 7.16
C LEU A 77 -8.81 6.07 8.44
N CYS A 78 -7.49 5.98 8.27
CA CYS A 78 -6.57 5.98 9.40
C CYS A 78 -5.90 7.35 9.64
N VAL A 79 -5.70 7.69 10.90
CA VAL A 79 -4.89 8.83 11.35
C VAL A 79 -3.60 8.34 12.00
N LYS A 80 -2.53 9.14 11.92
CA LYS A 80 -1.21 8.78 12.48
C LYS A 80 -1.20 8.73 14.00
N ILE A 81 -1.97 9.60 14.63
CA ILE A 81 -2.10 9.70 16.08
C ILE A 81 -3.58 9.55 16.39
N GLY A 82 -3.92 8.55 17.20
CA GLY A 82 -5.30 8.29 17.58
C GLY A 82 -5.98 9.52 18.20
N VAL A 83 -7.26 9.69 17.88
CA VAL A 83 -8.09 10.81 18.32
C VAL A 83 -9.16 10.33 19.30
N PRO A 84 -9.62 11.19 20.24
CA PRO A 84 -10.66 10.80 21.19
C PRO A 84 -11.97 10.51 20.47
N VAL A 85 -12.51 9.30 20.61
CA VAL A 85 -13.82 8.94 20.07
C VAL A 85 -14.80 8.56 21.19
N PRO A 86 -16.12 8.76 20.98
CA PRO A 86 -17.13 8.29 21.93
C PRO A 86 -17.00 6.79 22.20
N TYR A 87 -17.12 6.40 23.46
CA TYR A 87 -17.06 4.99 23.84
C TYR A 87 -18.23 4.21 23.22
N ASN A 88 -17.94 3.20 22.41
CA ASN A 88 -18.93 2.27 21.88
C ASN A 88 -18.48 0.83 22.15
N LYS A 89 -19.41 -0.13 22.19
CA LYS A 89 -19.16 -1.55 22.48
C LYS A 89 -18.42 -2.31 21.35
N GLY A 90 -17.60 -1.61 20.55
CA GLY A 90 -16.80 -2.19 19.48
C GLY A 90 -15.76 -1.20 18.95
N TYR A 91 -14.69 -1.73 18.35
CA TYR A 91 -13.65 -0.93 17.70
C TYR A 91 -14.19 -0.26 16.43
N CYS A 92 -13.76 0.99 16.17
CA CYS A 92 -13.97 1.69 14.90
C CYS A 92 -15.45 1.84 14.52
N SER A 93 -16.28 2.24 15.49
CA SER A 93 -17.69 2.50 15.24
C SER A 93 -17.88 3.72 14.32
N ARG A 94 -18.99 3.74 13.57
CA ARG A 94 -19.28 4.85 12.65
C ARG A 94 -19.47 6.15 13.43
N LEU A 95 -18.63 7.13 13.15
CA LEU A 95 -18.59 8.42 13.84
C LEU A 95 -19.68 9.38 13.36
N GLY A 96 -20.09 9.28 12.09
CA GLY A 96 -21.13 10.14 11.54
C GLY A 96 -21.39 9.95 10.05
N ASN A 97 -22.33 10.73 9.54
CA ASN A 97 -22.65 10.82 8.12
C ASN A 97 -22.16 12.17 7.58
N ILE A 98 -21.35 12.13 6.52
CA ILE A 98 -20.80 13.28 5.80
C ILE A 98 -21.48 13.37 4.44
N THR A 99 -21.81 14.59 4.03
CA THR A 99 -22.48 14.87 2.75
C THR A 99 -21.81 16.06 2.05
N GLY A 100 -22.16 16.30 0.79
CA GLY A 100 -21.61 17.40 -0.02
C GLY A 100 -20.17 17.15 -0.48
N GLU A 101 -19.46 18.24 -0.77
CA GLU A 101 -18.11 18.21 -1.37
C GLU A 101 -17.10 17.39 -0.57
N LEU A 102 -17.17 17.43 0.77
CA LEU A 102 -16.26 16.66 1.62
C LEU A 102 -16.51 15.14 1.50
N ALA A 103 -17.75 14.73 1.30
CA ALA A 103 -18.07 13.33 1.04
C ALA A 103 -17.55 12.88 -0.33
N GLU A 104 -17.71 13.71 -1.36
CA GLU A 104 -17.19 13.43 -2.71
C GLU A 104 -15.66 13.32 -2.72
N LYS A 105 -14.97 14.22 -1.99
CA LYS A 105 -13.52 14.16 -1.78
C LYS A 105 -13.10 12.85 -1.12
N ALA A 106 -13.80 12.41 -0.08
CA ALA A 106 -13.54 11.14 0.60
C ALA A 106 -13.75 9.92 -0.31
N GLN A 107 -14.81 9.93 -1.13
CA GLN A 107 -15.07 8.86 -2.09
C GLN A 107 -14.00 8.81 -3.18
N ALA A 108 -13.61 9.97 -3.73
CA ALA A 108 -12.54 10.06 -4.72
C ALA A 108 -11.20 9.55 -4.18
N PHE A 109 -10.88 9.91 -2.93
CA PHE A 109 -9.70 9.39 -2.24
C PHE A 109 -9.76 7.86 -2.07
N ALA A 110 -10.90 7.31 -1.65
CA ALA A 110 -11.06 5.88 -1.49
C ALA A 110 -10.86 5.12 -2.82
N ASN A 111 -11.36 5.66 -3.93
CA ASN A 111 -11.13 5.10 -5.26
C ASN A 111 -9.65 5.14 -5.64
N LYS A 112 -9.00 6.30 -5.49
CA LYS A 112 -7.55 6.46 -5.74
C LYS A 112 -6.71 5.45 -4.93
N LYS A 113 -7.02 5.26 -3.64
CA LYS A 113 -6.35 4.30 -2.78
C LYS A 113 -6.56 2.86 -3.26
N ASN A 114 -7.77 2.52 -3.71
CA ASN A 114 -8.05 1.21 -4.30
C ASN A 114 -7.30 1.00 -5.62
N ASP A 115 -7.22 2.02 -6.48
CA ASP A 115 -6.51 1.94 -7.76
C ASP A 115 -5.01 1.65 -7.54
N ILE A 116 -4.36 2.36 -6.62
CA ILE A 116 -2.94 2.11 -6.28
C ILE A 116 -2.74 0.71 -5.71
N ARG A 117 -3.66 0.25 -4.84
CA ARG A 117 -3.61 -1.12 -4.31
C ARG A 117 -3.75 -2.15 -5.41
N ASP A 118 -4.62 -1.90 -6.39
CA ASP A 118 -4.85 -2.80 -7.51
C ASP A 118 -3.66 -2.82 -8.47
N GLU A 119 -3.02 -1.68 -8.71
CA GLU A 119 -1.74 -1.58 -9.43
C GLU A 119 -0.63 -2.36 -8.72
N GLN A 120 -0.49 -2.18 -7.40
CA GLN A 120 0.49 -2.91 -6.61
C GLN A 120 0.22 -4.43 -6.65
N ASN A 121 -1.04 -4.85 -6.55
CA ASN A 121 -1.43 -6.25 -6.67
C ASN A 121 -1.14 -6.83 -8.06
N LYS A 122 -1.35 -6.04 -9.13
CA LYS A 122 -0.98 -6.44 -10.50
C LYS A 122 0.52 -6.63 -10.63
N ALA A 123 1.32 -5.68 -10.15
CA ALA A 123 2.79 -5.78 -10.15
C ALA A 123 3.28 -7.00 -9.36
N TYR A 124 2.74 -7.20 -8.15
CA TYR A 124 3.03 -8.37 -7.31
C TYR A 124 2.76 -9.68 -8.06
N ARG A 125 1.59 -9.81 -8.70
CA ARG A 125 1.22 -11.01 -9.47
C ARG A 125 2.12 -11.23 -10.69
N ALA A 126 2.47 -10.16 -11.40
CA ALA A 126 3.33 -10.24 -12.58
C ALA A 126 4.74 -10.72 -12.22
N ILE A 127 5.36 -10.13 -11.18
CA ILE A 127 6.68 -10.54 -10.69
C ILE A 127 6.64 -11.98 -10.18
N LYS A 128 5.60 -12.34 -9.42
CA LYS A 128 5.42 -13.71 -8.94
C LYS A 128 5.34 -14.68 -10.11
N SER A 129 4.52 -14.41 -11.12
CA SER A 129 4.42 -15.23 -12.33
C SER A 129 5.77 -15.42 -13.03
N LEU A 130 6.52 -14.33 -13.22
CA LEU A 130 7.89 -14.37 -13.77
C LEU A 130 8.80 -15.28 -12.93
N LEU A 131 8.80 -15.12 -11.61
CA LEU A 131 9.63 -15.91 -10.70
C LEU A 131 9.26 -17.40 -10.68
N TYR A 132 8.00 -17.75 -10.94
CA TYR A 132 7.56 -19.14 -11.13
C TYR A 132 7.95 -19.72 -12.49
N SER A 133 8.21 -18.88 -13.50
CA SER A 133 8.70 -19.33 -14.81
C SER A 133 10.19 -19.72 -14.81
N VAL A 134 10.94 -19.30 -13.78
CA VAL A 134 12.38 -19.57 -13.63
C VAL A 134 12.68 -20.45 -12.42
N ASN A 135 13.71 -21.29 -12.55
CA ASN A 135 14.11 -22.22 -11.49
C ASN A 135 15.40 -21.80 -10.78
N THR A 136 16.16 -20.86 -11.35
CA THR A 136 17.50 -20.50 -10.86
C THR A 136 17.73 -18.99 -10.97
N ILE A 137 18.56 -18.44 -10.09
CA ILE A 137 18.93 -17.00 -10.10
C ILE A 137 19.56 -16.59 -11.42
N LYS A 138 20.29 -17.50 -12.07
CA LYS A 138 20.89 -17.24 -13.38
C LYS A 138 19.86 -17.12 -14.51
N GLN A 139 18.80 -17.92 -14.48
CA GLN A 139 17.68 -17.75 -15.40
C GLN A 139 16.97 -16.43 -15.13
N LEU A 140 16.75 -16.10 -13.85
CA LEU A 140 16.15 -14.82 -13.46
C LEU A 140 16.95 -13.63 -13.99
N LYS A 141 18.28 -13.63 -13.81
CA LYS A 141 19.18 -12.60 -14.35
C LYS A 141 19.10 -12.43 -15.86
N SER A 142 18.89 -13.52 -16.59
CA SER A 142 18.78 -13.49 -18.04
C SER A 142 17.46 -12.91 -18.51
N VAL A 143 16.40 -13.03 -17.70
CA VAL A 143 15.04 -12.66 -18.06
C VAL A 143 14.66 -11.31 -17.44
N TRP A 144 15.18 -10.95 -16.28
CA TRP A 144 14.87 -9.68 -15.61
C TRP A 144 16.13 -9.06 -15.01
N PRO A 145 17.08 -8.63 -15.86
CA PRO A 145 18.35 -8.04 -15.41
C PRO A 145 18.14 -6.75 -14.59
N GLU A 146 17.09 -5.99 -14.87
CA GLU A 146 16.73 -4.76 -14.13
C GLU A 146 16.36 -5.06 -12.67
N GLY A 147 15.85 -6.25 -12.39
CA GLY A 147 15.52 -6.71 -11.04
C GLY A 147 16.73 -7.09 -10.17
N ALA A 148 17.96 -6.92 -10.68
CA ALA A 148 19.19 -7.38 -10.01
C ALA A 148 19.30 -6.93 -8.56
N GLU A 149 18.88 -5.71 -8.25
CA GLU A 149 18.90 -5.19 -6.89
C GLU A 149 18.03 -5.99 -5.90
N PHE A 150 16.98 -6.68 -6.38
CA PHE A 150 16.06 -7.44 -5.54
C PHE A 150 16.51 -8.88 -5.26
N TYR A 151 17.42 -9.42 -6.08
CA TYR A 151 17.88 -10.81 -5.94
C TYR A 151 19.40 -10.95 -5.84
N ALA A 152 20.16 -9.85 -5.83
CA ALA A 152 21.63 -9.85 -5.71
C ALA A 152 22.12 -10.58 -4.45
N MET A 153 21.37 -10.51 -3.35
CA MET A 153 21.70 -11.22 -2.10
C MET A 153 21.70 -12.75 -2.22
N TYR A 154 21.07 -13.31 -3.26
CA TYR A 154 20.99 -14.76 -3.51
C TYR A 154 22.04 -15.25 -4.52
N ASP A 155 22.91 -14.35 -4.98
CA ASP A 155 23.90 -14.62 -6.01
C ASP A 155 25.19 -15.22 -5.44
N GLU A 156 25.08 -16.45 -4.92
CA GLU A 156 26.25 -17.29 -4.68
C GLU A 156 26.53 -18.17 -5.92
N ALA A 157 27.56 -17.80 -6.68
CA ALA A 157 28.29 -18.62 -7.66
C ALA A 157 27.49 -19.54 -8.63
N SER A 158 27.52 -19.20 -9.93
CA SER A 158 28.05 -20.07 -11.02
C SER A 158 27.33 -19.93 -12.37
N ALA A 159 28.12 -19.45 -13.34
CA ALA A 159 28.37 -19.90 -14.72
C ALA A 159 27.24 -20.48 -15.63
N LYS A 160 27.22 -19.92 -16.86
CA LYS A 160 26.86 -20.46 -18.20
C LYS A 160 25.64 -21.37 -18.38
N SER A 161 24.61 -20.85 -19.05
CA SER A 161 23.61 -21.54 -19.90
C SER A 161 22.49 -20.56 -20.25
N LYS A 162 22.22 -20.42 -21.55
CA LYS A 162 21.16 -19.60 -22.15
C LYS A 162 19.85 -20.39 -22.12
N GLY A 163 18.74 -19.76 -21.75
CA GLY A 163 17.38 -20.28 -21.90
C GLY A 163 16.42 -19.12 -22.02
N GLY A 164 15.76 -19.00 -23.18
CA GLY A 164 14.84 -17.91 -23.49
C GLY A 164 13.46 -18.12 -22.87
N VAL A 165 12.90 -17.02 -22.34
CA VAL A 165 11.54 -16.90 -21.79
C VAL A 165 10.95 -15.59 -22.39
N PRO A 166 9.62 -15.44 -22.55
CA PRO A 166 9.03 -14.44 -23.44
C PRO A 166 9.33 -12.99 -23.03
N ALA A 167 9.89 -12.23 -23.97
CA ALA A 167 10.27 -10.82 -23.81
C ALA A 167 9.10 -9.91 -23.37
N VAL A 168 7.88 -10.23 -23.79
CA VAL A 168 6.69 -9.39 -23.64
C VAL A 168 6.25 -9.20 -22.18
N GLN A 169 6.59 -10.12 -21.26
CA GLN A 169 6.22 -9.99 -19.84
C GLN A 169 7.15 -9.07 -19.04
N ILE A 170 8.37 -8.82 -19.54
CA ILE A 170 9.40 -8.07 -18.80
C ILE A 170 9.17 -6.56 -18.95
N ASP A 171 8.82 -6.11 -20.15
CA ASP A 171 8.54 -4.69 -20.43
C ASP A 171 7.36 -4.17 -19.57
N GLU A 172 6.33 -5.00 -19.37
CA GLU A 172 5.20 -4.66 -18.52
C GLU A 172 5.59 -4.58 -17.04
N ILE A 173 6.44 -5.50 -16.55
CA ILE A 173 6.97 -5.49 -15.18
C ILE A 173 7.82 -4.24 -14.95
N ASN A 174 8.73 -3.93 -15.87
CA ASN A 174 9.60 -2.77 -15.78
C ASN A 174 8.81 -1.45 -15.78
N LYS A 175 7.76 -1.36 -16.60
CA LYS A 175 6.82 -0.24 -16.58
C LYS A 175 6.07 -0.12 -15.24
N LEU A 176 5.57 -1.24 -14.70
CA LEU A 176 4.85 -1.26 -13.42
C LEU A 176 5.75 -0.91 -12.22
N LEU A 177 7.04 -1.18 -12.32
CA LEU A 177 8.01 -0.91 -11.25
C LEU A 177 8.76 0.42 -11.39
N GLY A 178 8.53 1.16 -12.49
CA GLY A 178 9.27 2.37 -12.82
C GLY A 178 10.74 2.13 -13.19
N LEU A 179 11.10 0.89 -13.54
CA LEU A 179 12.45 0.48 -13.89
C LEU A 179 12.63 0.60 -15.41
N GLY A 180 12.69 1.84 -15.93
CA GLY A 180 12.70 2.07 -17.38
C GLY A 180 13.19 3.44 -17.84
N GLY A 181 13.96 4.15 -17.02
CA GLY A 181 14.57 5.42 -17.41
C GLY A 181 15.84 5.24 -18.23
N THR A 182 15.70 5.13 -19.56
CA THR A 182 16.72 5.57 -20.51
C THR A 182 16.03 6.26 -21.69
N GLU A 183 15.83 7.57 -21.56
CA GLU A 183 16.29 8.53 -22.57
C GLU A 183 17.40 9.37 -21.95
#